data_AF-A0A934TBE1-F1
#
_entry.id   AF-A0A934TBE1-F1
#
_cell.length_a   1.000
_cell.length_b   1.000
_cell.length_c   1.000
_cell.angle_alpha   90.00
_cell.angle_beta   90.00
_cell.angle_gamma   90.00
#
_symmetry.space_group_name_H-M   'P 1'
#
loop_
_entity.id
_entity.type
_entity.pdbx_description
1 polymer ?
#
loop_
_entity_poly.entity_id
_entity_poly.type
_entity_poly.pdbx_seq_one_letter_code
_entity_poly.pdbx_strand_id
1 'polypeptide(L)'
;MHAVCTIYGVLIDFDLSQASIHDIHYLKDVKSLYRNCIILGDKGYLSIDYQRDLFSSNQIKLEVPMRRNHKNYKPQAYIFRKSRK
;
A
#
# COMPACT_ATOMS: atom_id res chain seq x y z
N MET A 1 2.95 -7.15 -11.06
CA MET A 1 4.23 -6.85 -10.38
C MET A 1 3.91 -6.10 -9.12
N HIS A 2 4.32 -6.64 -7.98
CA HIS A 2 4.16 -6.05 -6.66
C HIS A 2 5.54 -5.87 -6.04
N ALA A 3 5.80 -4.70 -5.47
CA ALA A 3 7.04 -4.43 -4.77
C ALA A 3 6.72 -3.65 -3.50
N VAL A 4 7.34 -4.06 -2.40
CA VAL A 4 7.25 -3.35 -1.12
C VAL A 4 8.60 -2.72 -0.85
N CYS A 5 8.59 -1.41 -0.68
CA CYS A 5 9.77 -0.62 -0.41
C CYS A 5 9.64 0.13 0.90
N THR A 6 10.76 0.28 1.61
CA THR A 6 10.85 1.23 2.73
C THR A 6 10.68 2.67 2.25
N ILE A 7 10.40 3.58 3.18
CA ILE A 7 10.42 5.02 2.93
C ILE A 7 11.78 5.57 2.45
N TYR A 8 12.86 4.78 2.59
CA TYR A 8 14.19 5.15 2.11
C TYR A 8 14.47 4.64 0.68
N GLY A 9 13.49 3.99 0.04
CA GLY A 9 13.63 3.43 -1.30
C GLY A 9 14.33 2.07 -1.35
N VAL A 10 14.60 1.46 -0.19
CA VAL A 10 15.13 0.08 -0.13
C VAL A 10 13.99 -0.89 -0.41
N LEU A 11 14.14 -1.70 -1.44
CA LEU A 11 13.20 -2.78 -1.78
C LEU A 11 13.33 -3.89 -0.72
N ILE A 12 12.22 -4.24 -0.09
CA ILE A 12 12.13 -5.25 0.97
C ILE A 12 11.63 -6.57 0.39
N ASP A 13 10.67 -6.48 -0.53
CA ASP A 13 10.02 -7.63 -1.12
C ASP A 13 9.58 -7.30 -2.56
N PHE A 14 9.59 -8.32 -3.41
CA PHE A 14 9.24 -8.21 -4.82
C PHE A 14 8.59 -9.51 -5.29
N ASP A 15 7.42 -9.38 -5.90
CA ASP A 15 6.70 -10.50 -6.49
C ASP A 15 6.18 -10.17 -7.89
N LEU A 16 6.25 -11.17 -8.78
CA LEU A 16 5.81 -11.08 -10.15
C LEU A 16 4.63 -12.04 -10.36
N SER A 17 3.43 -11.53 -10.14
CA SER A 17 2.19 -12.19 -10.51
C SER A 17 1.98 -12.23 -12.03
N GLN A 18 1.29 -13.25 -12.51
CA GLN A 18 0.85 -13.35 -13.91
C GLN A 18 -0.03 -12.14 -14.27
N ALA A 19 0.08 -11.65 -15.50
CA ALA A 19 -0.66 -10.48 -15.98
C ALA A 19 -2.20 -10.61 -15.92
N SER A 20 -2.74 -11.82 -15.80
CA SER A 20 -4.18 -12.10 -15.66
C SER A 20 -4.68 -12.04 -14.21
N ILE A 21 -3.79 -12.00 -13.22
CA ILE A 21 -4.14 -11.97 -11.81
C ILE A 21 -4.35 -10.53 -11.38
N HIS A 22 -5.46 -10.28 -10.68
CA HIS A 22 -5.78 -8.95 -10.20
C HIS A 22 -4.92 -8.59 -8.99
N ASP A 23 -4.45 -7.34 -8.97
CA ASP A 23 -3.61 -6.80 -7.91
C ASP A 23 -4.23 -6.91 -6.51
N ILE A 24 -5.57 -7.05 -6.42
CA ILE A 24 -6.29 -7.20 -5.16
C ILE A 24 -5.92 -8.48 -4.42
N HIS A 25 -5.50 -9.54 -5.13
CA HIS A 25 -5.07 -10.78 -4.51
C HIS A 25 -3.79 -10.60 -3.69
N TYR A 26 -2.92 -9.66 -4.10
CA TYR A 26 -1.71 -9.33 -3.37
C TYR A 26 -1.99 -8.86 -1.93
N LEU A 27 -3.16 -8.27 -1.65
CA LEU A 27 -3.53 -7.90 -0.28
C LEU A 27 -3.66 -9.11 0.65
N LYS A 28 -4.01 -10.29 0.11
CA LYS A 28 -4.05 -11.53 0.89
C LYS A 28 -2.65 -11.98 1.28
N ASP A 29 -1.69 -11.84 0.38
CA ASP A 29 -0.29 -12.18 0.62
C ASP A 29 0.34 -11.21 1.61
N VAL A 30 0.08 -9.90 1.44
CA VAL A 30 0.49 -8.84 2.36
C VAL A 30 0.00 -9.11 3.79
N LYS A 31 -1.24 -9.58 3.93
CA LYS A 31 -1.82 -9.98 5.22
C LYS A 31 -1.04 -11.12 5.88
N SER A 32 -0.51 -12.05 5.11
CA SER A 32 0.29 -13.18 5.62
C SER A 32 1.74 -12.76 5.94
N LEU A 33 2.33 -11.91 5.10
CA LEU A 33 3.74 -11.57 5.12
C LEU A 33 4.10 -10.47 6.13
N TYR A 34 3.19 -9.55 6.40
CA TYR A 34 3.48 -8.37 7.23
C TYR A 34 2.62 -8.30 8.49
N ARG A 35 3.13 -7.59 9.50
CA ARG A 35 2.42 -7.30 10.76
C ARG A 35 2.90 -5.97 11.34
N ASN A 36 2.01 -5.22 11.98
CA ASN A 36 2.31 -3.97 12.70
C ASN A 36 3.05 -2.91 11.85
N CYS A 37 2.61 -2.69 10.61
CA CYS A 37 3.27 -1.75 9.70
C CYS A 37 2.26 -0.84 8.98
N ILE A 38 2.79 0.21 8.33
CA ILE A 38 2.03 1.09 7.45
C ILE A 38 2.48 0.80 6.02
N ILE A 39 1.53 0.47 5.15
CA ILE A 39 1.77 0.19 3.74
C ILE A 39 1.15 1.30 2.91
N LEU A 40 1.93 1.87 1.99
CA LEU A 40 1.46 2.88 1.06
C LEU A 40 0.97 2.20 -0.22
N GLY A 41 -0.34 2.17 -0.41
CA GLY A 41 -0.99 1.56 -1.57
C GLY A 41 -1.33 2.55 -2.67
N ASP A 42 -1.64 2.03 -3.86
CA ASP A 42 -2.29 2.80 -4.92
C ASP A 42 -3.82 2.92 -4.72
N LYS A 43 -4.44 3.79 -5.52
CA LYS A 43 -5.89 4.05 -5.52
C LYS A 43 -6.74 2.77 -5.66
N GLY A 44 -6.23 1.76 -6.35
CA GLY A 44 -6.91 0.46 -6.51
C GLY A 44 -7.21 -0.25 -5.18
N TYR A 45 -6.50 0.10 -4.09
CA TYR A 45 -6.65 -0.54 -2.79
C TYR A 45 -7.49 0.26 -1.77
N LEU A 46 -8.32 1.21 -2.23
CA LEU A 46 -9.16 2.06 -1.38
C LEU A 46 -10.39 1.35 -0.78
N SER A 47 -10.55 0.04 -0.96
CA SER A 47 -11.68 -0.68 -0.40
C SER A 47 -11.62 -0.70 1.14
N ILE A 48 -12.66 -0.16 1.77
CA ILE A 48 -12.78 -0.04 3.23
C ILE A 48 -12.76 -1.42 3.89
N ASP A 49 -13.35 -2.43 3.27
CA ASP A 49 -13.43 -3.77 3.83
C ASP A 49 -12.04 -4.40 3.94
N TYR A 50 -11.21 -4.24 2.91
CA TYR A 50 -9.83 -4.72 2.94
C TYR A 50 -8.98 -3.94 3.94
N GLN A 51 -9.13 -2.62 4.02
CA GLN A 51 -8.40 -1.81 5.02
C GLN A 51 -8.74 -2.24 6.45
N ARG A 52 -10.02 -2.48 6.73
CA ARG A 52 -10.48 -2.96 8.04
C ARG A 52 -9.99 -4.36 8.34
N ASP A 53 -10.03 -5.27 7.37
CA ASP A 53 -9.55 -6.64 7.52
C ASP A 53 -8.04 -6.66 7.82
N LEU A 54 -7.23 -5.94 7.04
CA LEU A 54 -5.79 -5.81 7.23
C LEU A 54 -5.42 -5.22 8.60
N PHE A 55 -6.18 -4.21 9.04
CA PHE A 55 -5.96 -3.60 10.35
C PHE A 55 -6.35 -4.54 11.49
N SER A 56 -7.51 -5.19 11.40
CA SER A 56 -8.03 -6.06 12.46
C SER A 56 -7.21 -7.34 12.63
N SER A 57 -6.70 -7.89 11.53
CA SER A 57 -5.95 -9.14 11.53
C SER A 57 -4.48 -8.97 11.93
N ASN A 58 -3.78 -8.03 11.30
CA ASN A 58 -2.33 -7.92 11.39
C ASN A 58 -1.85 -6.52 11.81
N GLN A 59 -2.76 -5.64 12.21
CA GLN A 59 -2.48 -4.22 12.52
C GLN A 59 -1.75 -3.50 11.37
N ILE A 60 -2.06 -3.90 10.13
CA ILE A 60 -1.52 -3.26 8.93
C ILE A 60 -2.40 -2.06 8.60
N LYS A 61 -1.79 -0.87 8.54
CA LYS A 61 -2.48 0.34 8.07
C LYS A 61 -2.17 0.55 6.60
N LEU A 62 -3.20 0.43 5.77
CA LEU A 62 -3.10 0.71 4.34
C LEU A 62 -3.47 2.18 4.08
N GLU A 63 -2.48 2.98 3.72
CA GLU A 63 -2.67 4.39 3.39
C GLU A 63 -2.53 4.62 1.88
N VAL A 64 -3.47 5.37 1.30
CA VAL A 64 -3.43 5.76 -0.11
C VAL A 64 -3.19 7.26 -0.20
N PRO A 65 -1.94 7.70 -0.36
CA PRO A 65 -1.62 9.11 -0.45
C PRO A 65 -2.17 9.77 -1.73
N MET A 66 -2.87 10.89 -1.55
CA MET A 66 -3.57 11.61 -2.61
C MET A 66 -2.61 12.22 -3.65
N ARG A 67 -3.06 12.25 -4.91
CA ARG A 67 -2.41 12.97 -6.00
C ARG A 67 -2.98 14.39 -6.10
N ARG A 68 -2.18 15.36 -6.57
CA ARG A 68 -2.55 16.80 -6.62
C ARG A 68 -3.82 17.06 -7.45
N ASN A 69 -4.10 16.21 -8.44
CA ASN A 69 -5.26 16.29 -9.32
C ASN A 69 -6.54 15.65 -8.74
N HIS A 70 -6.52 15.08 -7.53
CA HIS A 70 -7.72 14.56 -6.89
C HIS A 70 -8.55 15.68 -6.25
N LYS A 71 -9.89 15.56 -6.30
CA LYS A 71 -10.79 16.47 -5.57
C LYS A 71 -10.50 16.41 -4.08
N ASN A 72 -10.55 17.57 -3.41
CA ASN A 72 -10.24 17.72 -1.97
C ASN A 72 -8.84 17.21 -1.61
N TYR A 73 -7.84 17.52 -2.45
CA TYR A 73 -6.45 17.16 -2.22
C TYR A 73 -5.98 17.58 -0.81
N LYS A 74 -5.47 16.60 -0.08
CA LYS A 74 -4.75 16.83 1.18
C LYS A 74 -3.28 16.43 1.00
N PRO A 75 -2.33 17.29 1.38
CA PRO A 75 -0.92 16.93 1.33
C PRO A 75 -0.62 15.81 2.33
N GLN A 76 0.04 14.76 1.86
CA GLN A 76 0.61 13.72 2.71
C GLN A 76 1.76 14.27 3.56
N ALA A 77 2.09 13.57 4.66
CA ALA A 77 3.22 13.94 5.51
C ALA A 77 4.52 14.09 4.70
N TYR A 78 5.37 15.04 5.10
CA TYR A 78 6.58 15.40 4.34
C TYR A 78 7.48 14.20 4.06
N ILE A 79 7.58 13.28 5.02
CA ILE A 79 8.37 12.05 4.92
C ILE A 79 7.95 11.24 3.68
N PHE A 80 6.66 10.94 3.53
CA PHE A 80 6.14 10.17 2.39
C PHE A 80 6.22 10.92 1.05
N ARG A 81 6.25 12.26 1.09
CA ARG A 81 6.42 13.08 -0.11
C ARG A 81 7.86 13.06 -0.63
N LYS A 82 8.86 12.95 0.26
CA LYS A 82 10.28 12.88 -0.13
C LYS A 82 10.64 11.50 -0.69
N SER A 83 10.02 10.44 -0.16
CA SER A 83 10.25 9.05 -0.59
C SER A 83 9.73 8.74 -2.00
N ARG A 84 8.78 9.54 -2.50
CA ARG A 84 8.26 9.47 -3.87
C ARG A 84 9.16 10.30 -4.79
N LYS A 85 10.23 9.71 -5.29
CA LYS A 85 11.01 10.22 -6.42
C LYS A 85 11.07 9.18 -7.52
#